data_AF-A0A5B0RUQ3-F1
#
_entry.id   AF-A0A5B0RUQ3-F1
#
_cell.length_a   1.000
_cell.length_b   1.000
_cell.length_c   1.000
_cell.angle_alpha   90.00
_cell.angle_beta   90.00
_cell.angle_gamma   90.00
#
_symmetry.space_group_name_H-M   'P 1'
#
loop_
_entity.id
_entity.type
_entity.pdbx_description
1 polymer ?
#
loop_
_entity_poly.entity_id
_entity_poly.type
_entity_poly.pdbx_seq_one_letter_code
_entity_poly.pdbx_strand_id
1 'polypeptide(L)'
;MCNAVGIIIGPLIGGYLAKPASQYPEYFGKIQFLIDYPYFLPCFIAGMINLSAVTVGFFFLKETLPSKTNVRNLPLDNESDEEVEEPDSQPEEIASQPKPKFSALFTPTVISVLLGSLLVFFQMSSLATLIPLFAYTRFEDGGLGLNLRQMGTALTTNGFAAVIVQTATFPYLQRRWGTMKLFRSVLLIWPLVFALLPMIRWVVKQQRDVSGIDAGSKAAMVGLIFVLAIKSFGKMSIVCLTLLVNSAAPSASTFGALNGLAQSCSELARTFAPFITGAIFSISIKQQYLNGNLIWLCGLLLSCLTLFFAQTIKIQPTQVRKKSSAQGPSTS
;
A
#
# COMPACT_ATOMS: atom_id res chain seq x y z
N MET A 1 0.17 -10.47 3.51
CA MET A 1 -0.55 -10.64 4.79
C MET A 1 -0.20 -9.55 5.79
N CYS A 2 1.09 -9.29 6.05
CA CYS A 2 1.54 -8.31 7.05
C CYS A 2 0.95 -6.90 6.89
N ASN A 3 0.88 -6.38 5.65
CA ASN A 3 0.27 -5.06 5.38
C ASN A 3 -1.21 -4.99 5.84
N ALA A 4 -1.98 -6.06 5.63
CA ALA A 4 -3.38 -6.08 6.02
C ALA A 4 -3.56 -6.11 7.55
N VAL A 5 -2.69 -6.84 8.26
CA VAL A 5 -2.64 -6.84 9.73
C VAL A 5 -2.30 -5.44 10.26
N GLY A 6 -1.30 -4.77 9.69
CA GLY A 6 -0.94 -3.39 10.07
C GLY A 6 -2.09 -2.39 9.87
N ILE A 7 -2.88 -2.55 8.79
CA ILE A 7 -4.05 -1.72 8.52
C ILE A 7 -5.18 -1.93 9.54
N ILE A 8 -5.27 -3.10 10.18
CA ILE A 8 -6.25 -3.37 11.25
C ILE A 8 -5.74 -2.82 12.58
N ILE A 9 -4.52 -3.20 12.95
CA ILE A 9 -3.93 -2.90 14.27
C ILE A 9 -3.66 -1.40 14.43
N GLY A 10 -3.19 -0.73 13.39
CA GLY A 10 -2.82 0.70 13.45
C GLY A 10 -3.98 1.62 13.85
N PRO A 11 -5.09 1.64 13.11
CA PRO A 11 -6.27 2.46 13.46
C PRO A 11 -6.94 2.04 14.77
N LEU A 12 -6.87 0.75 15.13
CA LEU A 12 -7.38 0.26 16.42
C LEU A 12 -6.60 0.91 17.57
N ILE A 13 -5.27 0.81 17.54
CA ILE A 13 -4.39 1.46 18.53
C ILE A 13 -4.56 2.98 18.51
N GLY A 14 -4.45 3.59 17.33
CA GLY A 14 -4.49 5.05 17.19
C GLY A 14 -5.85 5.68 17.52
N GLY A 15 -6.95 4.98 17.25
CA GLY A 15 -8.30 5.48 17.51
C GLY A 15 -8.72 5.32 18.97
N TYR A 16 -8.43 4.16 19.57
CA TYR A 16 -8.89 3.84 20.93
C TYR A 16 -7.93 4.28 22.02
N LEU A 17 -6.63 4.45 21.73
CA LEU A 17 -5.62 4.79 22.75
C LEU A 17 -5.14 6.25 22.66
N ALA A 18 -5.48 6.98 21.60
CA ALA A 18 -5.19 8.41 21.55
C ALA A 18 -6.08 9.22 22.51
N LYS A 19 -5.50 10.23 23.16
CA LYS A 19 -6.16 11.07 24.17
C LYS A 19 -6.83 10.24 25.28
N PRO A 20 -6.09 9.34 25.96
CA PRO A 20 -6.65 8.40 26.92
C PRO A 20 -7.34 9.09 28.10
N ALA A 21 -6.81 10.22 28.56
CA ALA A 21 -7.41 11.01 29.65
C ALA A 21 -8.80 11.57 29.31
N SER A 22 -9.01 11.99 28.05
CA SER A 22 -10.33 12.47 27.58
C SER A 22 -11.27 11.32 27.21
N GLN A 23 -10.72 10.22 26.72
CA GLN A 23 -11.47 9.06 26.24
C GLN A 23 -11.93 8.12 27.38
N TYR A 24 -11.11 7.93 28.42
CA TYR A 24 -11.44 7.14 29.62
C TYR A 24 -11.07 7.93 30.89
N PRO A 25 -11.87 8.95 31.26
CA PRO A 25 -11.56 9.84 32.38
C PRO A 25 -11.43 9.11 33.72
N GLU A 26 -12.20 8.04 33.94
CA GLU A 26 -12.17 7.25 35.17
C GLU A 26 -10.82 6.59 35.44
N TYR A 27 -10.15 6.10 34.39
CA TYR A 27 -8.90 5.35 34.51
C TYR A 27 -7.65 6.22 34.30
N PHE A 28 -7.71 7.15 33.34
CA PHE A 28 -6.53 7.92 32.91
C PHE A 28 -6.66 9.43 33.15
N GLY A 29 -7.82 9.92 33.57
CA GLY A 29 -8.07 11.36 33.73
C GLY A 29 -7.31 12.03 34.88
N LYS A 30 -6.77 11.25 35.82
CA LYS A 30 -5.95 11.75 36.94
C LYS A 30 -4.45 11.71 36.67
N ILE A 31 -4.03 11.11 35.56
CA ILE A 31 -2.61 10.89 35.26
C ILE A 31 -2.11 12.08 34.44
N GLN A 32 -1.44 13.03 35.11
CA GLN A 32 -0.94 14.26 34.50
C GLN A 32 -0.10 14.01 33.23
N PHE A 33 0.78 13.00 33.29
CA PHE A 33 1.58 12.59 32.15
C PHE A 33 0.77 12.24 30.89
N LEU A 34 -0.39 11.58 31.04
CA LEU A 34 -1.24 11.20 29.89
C LEU A 34 -2.15 12.34 29.40
N ILE A 35 -2.28 13.40 30.18
CA ILE A 35 -2.92 14.66 29.78
C ILE A 35 -1.93 15.46 28.94
N ASP A 36 -0.70 15.61 29.43
CA ASP A 36 0.36 16.37 28.75
C ASP A 36 0.86 15.66 27.47
N TYR A 37 0.89 14.32 27.49
CA TYR A 37 1.31 13.48 26.36
C TYR A 37 0.18 12.57 25.85
N PRO A 38 -0.84 13.13 25.18
CA PRO A 38 -2.05 12.39 24.79
C PRO A 38 -1.83 11.28 23.75
N TYR A 39 -0.66 11.23 23.10
CA TYR A 39 -0.30 10.24 22.10
C TYR A 39 0.79 9.27 22.57
N PHE A 40 1.20 9.32 23.84
CA PHE A 40 2.23 8.44 24.37
C PHE A 40 1.84 6.95 24.26
N LEU A 41 0.65 6.58 24.74
CA LEU A 41 0.18 5.18 24.74
C LEU A 41 0.19 4.53 23.34
N PRO A 42 -0.44 5.11 22.30
CA PRO A 42 -0.43 4.49 20.99
C PRO A 42 0.99 4.38 20.40
N CYS A 43 1.86 5.36 20.64
CA CYS A 43 3.25 5.32 20.21
C CYS A 43 4.07 4.25 20.96
N PHE A 44 3.88 4.13 22.28
CA PHE A 44 4.56 3.14 23.10
C PHE A 44 4.23 1.71 22.66
N ILE A 45 2.95 1.40 22.45
CA ILE A 45 2.51 0.07 22.00
C ILE A 45 3.03 -0.21 20.58
N ALA A 46 2.96 0.76 19.66
CA ALA A 46 3.54 0.61 18.33
C ALA A 46 5.06 0.36 18.40
N GLY A 47 5.78 1.02 19.30
CA GLY A 47 7.20 0.79 19.57
C GLY A 47 7.48 -0.63 20.05
N MET A 48 6.68 -1.14 21.00
CA MET A 48 6.82 -2.51 21.50
C MET A 48 6.57 -3.57 20.42
N ILE A 49 5.60 -3.34 19.53
CA ILE A 49 5.36 -4.23 18.37
C ILE A 49 6.56 -4.22 17.42
N ASN A 50 7.18 -3.06 17.17
CA ASN A 50 8.37 -3.00 16.34
C ASN A 50 9.59 -3.67 17.01
N LEU A 51 9.78 -3.45 18.31
CA LEU A 51 10.87 -4.07 19.06
C LEU A 51 10.77 -5.60 19.06
N SER A 52 9.56 -6.14 19.22
CA SER A 52 9.35 -7.59 19.13
C SER A 52 9.61 -8.12 17.73
N ALA A 53 9.19 -7.40 16.68
CA ALA A 53 9.49 -7.77 15.29
C ALA A 53 11.00 -7.79 15.01
N VAL A 54 11.76 -6.80 15.49
CA VAL A 54 13.23 -6.76 15.38
C VAL A 54 13.87 -7.91 16.15
N THR A 55 13.39 -8.19 17.36
CA THR A 55 13.92 -9.27 18.20
C THR A 55 13.71 -10.63 17.53
N VAL A 56 12.49 -10.91 17.06
CA VAL A 56 12.21 -12.14 16.29
C VAL A 56 13.06 -12.18 15.02
N GLY A 57 13.21 -11.04 14.33
CA GLY A 57 14.02 -10.98 13.13
C GLY A 57 15.49 -11.31 13.39
N PHE A 58 16.05 -10.79 14.47
CA PHE A 58 17.43 -11.01 14.87
C PHE A 58 17.73 -12.48 15.22
N PHE A 59 16.82 -13.14 15.96
CA PHE A 59 17.03 -14.53 16.40
C PHE A 59 16.63 -15.59 15.37
N PHE A 60 15.63 -15.31 14.51
CA PHE A 60 15.03 -16.34 13.65
C PHE A 60 15.27 -16.14 12.14
N LEU A 61 15.66 -14.96 11.63
CA LEU A 61 16.03 -14.84 10.22
C LEU A 61 17.41 -15.49 10.00
N LYS A 62 17.42 -16.55 9.20
CA LYS A 62 18.65 -17.19 8.74
C LYS A 62 19.34 -16.29 7.70
N GLU A 63 20.66 -16.18 7.80
CA GLU A 63 21.49 -15.54 6.78
C GLU A 63 21.19 -16.19 5.42
N THR A 64 20.83 -15.37 4.44
CA THR A 64 20.43 -15.83 3.10
C THR A 64 21.50 -15.56 2.05
N LEU A 65 22.53 -14.76 2.37
CA LEU A 65 23.61 -14.46 1.43
C LEU A 65 24.55 -15.68 1.31
N PRO A 66 24.63 -16.35 0.14
CA PRO A 66 25.43 -17.58 -0.03
C PRO A 66 26.92 -17.37 0.28
N SER A 67 27.44 -16.17 -0.02
CA SER A 67 28.82 -15.78 0.24
C SER A 67 29.17 -15.75 1.74
N LYS A 68 28.22 -15.49 2.63
CA LYS A 68 28.44 -15.56 4.09
C LYS A 68 28.04 -16.90 4.70
N THR A 69 27.18 -17.65 4.03
CA THR A 69 26.82 -19.01 4.42
C THR A 69 27.98 -19.99 4.22
N ASN A 70 28.75 -19.86 3.12
CA ASN A 70 29.90 -20.73 2.85
C ASN A 70 31.09 -20.47 3.78
N VAL A 71 31.34 -19.21 4.19
CA VAL A 71 32.41 -18.88 5.14
C VAL A 71 32.16 -19.47 6.53
N ARG A 72 30.88 -19.60 6.93
CA ARG A 72 30.49 -20.15 8.25
C ARG A 72 30.60 -21.68 8.35
N ASN A 73 30.70 -22.39 7.22
CA ASN A 73 30.77 -23.86 7.18
C ASN A 73 32.19 -24.40 6.97
N LEU A 74 33.22 -23.54 6.96
CA LEU A 74 34.61 -23.99 6.95
C LEU A 74 34.98 -24.49 8.37
N PRO A 75 35.53 -25.71 8.51
CA PRO A 75 36.05 -26.17 9.78
C PRO A 75 37.16 -25.23 10.24
N LEU A 76 37.03 -24.69 11.46
CA LEU A 76 38.11 -23.99 12.14
C LEU A 76 39.04 -25.04 12.76
N ASP A 77 39.83 -25.72 11.94
CA ASP A 77 40.88 -26.60 12.43
C ASP A 77 42.26 -26.06 11.97
N ASN A 78 42.96 -25.54 12.97
CA ASN A 78 44.40 -25.36 13.18
C ASN A 78 45.33 -24.78 12.10
N GLU A 79 46.11 -23.83 12.60
CA GLU A 79 47.41 -23.41 12.10
C GLU A 79 48.28 -24.58 11.59
N SER A 80 48.57 -24.57 10.30
CA SER A 80 49.89 -24.92 9.78
C SER A 80 50.01 -24.38 8.36
N ASP A 81 51.09 -23.61 8.13
CA ASP A 81 51.55 -23.15 6.83
C ASP A 81 51.73 -24.35 5.87
N GLU A 82 50.75 -24.61 5.02
CA GLU A 82 50.96 -25.33 3.78
C GLU A 82 50.25 -24.56 2.66
N GLU A 83 51.04 -24.18 1.64
CA GLU A 83 50.54 -23.67 0.37
C GLU A 83 49.56 -24.69 -0.21
N VAL A 84 48.27 -24.47 -0.01
CA VAL A 84 47.22 -25.22 -0.71
C VAL A 84 47.23 -24.73 -2.14
N GLU A 85 47.84 -25.52 -3.03
CA GLU A 85 47.66 -25.42 -4.47
C GLU A 85 46.16 -25.19 -4.77
N GLU A 86 45.86 -24.10 -5.46
CA GLU A 86 44.53 -23.85 -6.00
C GLU A 86 44.11 -25.08 -6.82
N PRO A 87 43.04 -25.80 -6.45
CA PRO A 87 42.52 -26.80 -7.36
C PRO A 87 42.00 -26.04 -8.58
N ASP A 88 42.53 -26.41 -9.74
CA ASP A 88 42.07 -26.06 -11.09
C ASP A 88 40.61 -26.50 -11.27
N SER A 89 39.70 -25.79 -10.58
CA SER A 89 38.29 -25.84 -10.86
C SER A 89 38.07 -24.85 -11.99
N GLN A 90 38.14 -25.38 -13.21
CA GLN A 90 37.49 -24.81 -14.37
C GLN A 90 36.19 -24.14 -13.91
N PRO A 91 35.98 -22.83 -14.15
CA PRO A 91 34.71 -22.23 -13.85
C PRO A 91 33.69 -22.91 -14.76
N GLU A 92 32.93 -23.85 -14.23
CA GLU A 92 31.68 -24.27 -14.85
C GLU A 92 30.93 -22.98 -15.17
N GLU A 93 30.75 -22.73 -16.47
CA GLU A 93 30.03 -21.61 -17.02
C GLU A 93 28.61 -21.56 -16.40
N ILE A 94 28.47 -20.91 -15.25
CA ILE A 94 27.27 -20.13 -14.98
C ILE A 94 27.38 -18.98 -15.96
N ALA A 95 26.96 -19.26 -17.19
CA ALA A 95 26.95 -18.36 -18.34
C ALA A 95 26.82 -16.93 -17.84
N SER A 96 27.93 -16.19 -17.97
CA SER A 96 28.04 -14.78 -17.67
C SER A 96 27.07 -14.03 -18.57
N GLN A 97 25.79 -14.02 -18.19
CA GLN A 97 24.79 -13.17 -18.80
C GLN A 97 25.35 -11.75 -18.63
N PRO A 98 25.67 -11.04 -19.73
CA PRO A 98 26.28 -9.73 -19.63
C PRO A 98 25.37 -8.89 -18.74
N LYS A 99 25.93 -8.33 -17.65
CA LYS A 99 25.17 -7.48 -16.71
C LYS A 99 24.38 -6.49 -17.58
N PRO A 100 23.05 -6.58 -17.65
CA PRO A 100 22.29 -5.74 -18.54
C PRO A 100 22.53 -4.31 -18.10
N LYS A 101 22.95 -3.46 -19.02
CA LYS A 101 23.21 -2.05 -18.74
C LYS A 101 21.94 -1.45 -18.15
N PHE A 102 22.07 -0.59 -17.14
CA PHE A 102 20.94 0.08 -16.49
C PHE A 102 20.03 0.80 -17.50
N SER A 103 20.59 1.22 -18.65
CA SER A 103 19.85 1.78 -19.79
C SER A 103 18.78 0.83 -20.37
N ALA A 104 18.93 -0.49 -20.24
CA ALA A 104 17.94 -1.49 -20.66
C ALA A 104 16.63 -1.42 -19.85
N LEU A 105 16.61 -0.70 -18.72
CA LEU A 105 15.39 -0.43 -17.95
C LEU A 105 14.53 0.68 -18.57
N PHE A 106 15.06 1.52 -19.45
CA PHE A 106 14.31 2.64 -20.05
C PHE A 106 13.55 2.23 -21.32
N THR A 107 13.00 1.01 -21.32
CA THR A 107 12.09 0.61 -22.40
C THR A 107 10.78 1.38 -22.28
N PRO A 108 10.06 1.64 -23.39
CA PRO A 108 8.77 2.30 -23.34
C PRO A 108 7.77 1.60 -22.41
N THR A 109 7.82 0.26 -22.35
CA THR A 109 7.00 -0.55 -21.45
C THR A 109 7.31 -0.30 -19.99
N VAL A 110 8.58 -0.33 -19.59
CA VAL A 110 8.99 -0.09 -18.21
C VAL A 110 8.66 1.35 -17.81
N ILE A 111 8.95 2.33 -18.65
CA ILE A 111 8.60 3.74 -18.39
C ILE A 111 7.08 3.90 -18.19
N SER A 112 6.26 3.28 -19.04
CA SER A 112 4.80 3.32 -18.91
C SER A 112 4.31 2.69 -17.59
N VAL A 113 4.92 1.58 -17.16
CA VAL A 113 4.61 0.93 -15.88
C VAL A 113 5.04 1.81 -14.69
N LEU A 114 6.21 2.46 -14.76
CA LEU A 114 6.69 3.35 -13.70
C LEU A 114 5.83 4.60 -13.57
N LEU A 115 5.44 5.22 -14.69
CA LEU A 115 4.50 6.35 -14.71
C LEU A 115 3.12 5.95 -14.18
N GLY A 116 2.62 4.79 -14.61
CA GLY A 116 1.38 4.21 -14.07
C GLY A 116 1.48 3.95 -12.56
N SER A 117 2.65 3.50 -12.09
CA SER A 117 2.90 3.28 -10.66
C SER A 117 2.83 4.58 -9.88
N LEU A 118 3.46 5.64 -10.38
CA LEU A 118 3.44 6.97 -9.77
C LEU A 118 2.00 7.48 -9.61
N LEU A 119 1.18 7.42 -10.67
CA LEU A 119 -0.22 7.88 -10.61
C LEU A 119 -1.08 7.04 -9.66
N VAL A 120 -0.94 5.71 -9.72
CA VAL A 120 -1.68 4.79 -8.84
C VAL A 120 -1.34 5.03 -7.37
N PHE A 121 -0.06 5.17 -7.04
CA PHE A 121 0.37 5.42 -5.66
C PHE A 121 0.03 6.83 -5.19
N PHE A 122 0.08 7.83 -6.08
CA PHE A 122 -0.36 9.18 -5.76
C PHE A 122 -1.85 9.15 -5.37
N GLN A 123 -2.70 8.57 -6.21
CA GLN A 123 -4.14 8.49 -5.96
C GLN A 123 -4.49 7.72 -4.69
N MET A 124 -3.81 6.60 -4.45
CA MET A 124 -3.98 5.81 -3.23
C MET A 124 -3.58 6.58 -1.98
N SER A 125 -2.49 7.35 -2.04
CA SER A 125 -2.00 8.16 -0.93
C SER A 125 -2.86 9.38 -0.68
N SER A 126 -3.39 9.98 -1.75
CA SER A 126 -4.42 11.02 -1.69
C SER A 126 -5.65 10.52 -0.95
N LEU A 127 -6.22 9.36 -1.33
CA LEU A 127 -7.37 8.78 -0.62
C LEU A 127 -7.04 8.41 0.84
N ALA A 128 -5.83 7.91 1.10
CA ALA A 128 -5.40 7.57 2.45
C ALA A 128 -5.30 8.80 3.37
N THR A 129 -4.99 9.97 2.82
CA THR A 129 -4.96 11.25 3.55
C THR A 129 -6.35 11.87 3.65
N LEU A 130 -7.06 11.90 2.52
CA LEU A 130 -8.32 12.61 2.37
C LEU A 130 -9.45 11.99 3.21
N ILE A 131 -9.53 10.65 3.27
CA ILE A 131 -10.63 9.99 3.98
C ILE A 131 -10.61 10.26 5.48
N PRO A 132 -9.51 10.04 6.22
CA PRO A 132 -9.45 10.39 7.64
C PRO A 132 -9.65 11.88 7.89
N LEU A 133 -9.05 12.74 7.05
CA LEU A 133 -9.19 14.18 7.16
C LEU A 133 -10.66 14.61 7.00
N PHE A 134 -11.34 14.13 5.96
CA PHE A 134 -12.75 14.40 5.71
C PHE A 134 -13.65 13.82 6.81
N ALA A 135 -13.36 12.61 7.28
CA ALA A 135 -14.12 11.96 8.34
C ALA A 135 -14.05 12.74 9.67
N TYR A 136 -12.86 13.20 10.05
CA TYR A 136 -12.62 13.91 11.31
C TYR A 136 -12.98 15.40 11.28
N THR A 137 -12.81 16.07 10.14
CA THR A 137 -13.14 17.51 9.99
C THR A 137 -14.57 17.76 10.44
N ARG A 138 -14.78 18.84 11.21
CA ARG A 138 -16.10 19.22 11.72
C ARG A 138 -17.09 19.32 10.55
N PHE A 139 -18.33 18.96 10.82
CA PHE A 139 -19.33 18.92 9.76
C PHE A 139 -19.67 20.32 9.23
N GLU A 140 -19.61 21.32 10.10
CA GLU A 140 -19.83 22.74 9.82
C GLU A 140 -18.71 23.27 8.90
N ASP A 141 -17.49 22.74 9.03
CA ASP A 141 -16.33 23.10 8.22
C ASP A 141 -16.26 22.31 6.89
N GLY A 142 -17.19 21.40 6.62
CA GLY A 142 -17.22 20.62 5.36
C GLY A 142 -16.88 19.13 5.47
N GLY A 143 -16.61 18.60 6.67
CA GLY A 143 -16.33 17.17 6.89
C GLY A 143 -17.54 16.32 7.31
N LEU A 144 -17.28 15.16 7.92
CA LEU A 144 -18.33 14.30 8.51
C LEU A 144 -18.51 14.50 10.02
N GLY A 145 -17.54 15.12 10.72
CA GLY A 145 -17.61 15.38 12.15
C GLY A 145 -17.52 14.12 13.03
N LEU A 146 -16.87 13.06 12.56
CA LEU A 146 -16.67 11.84 13.34
C LEU A 146 -15.55 12.02 14.35
N ASN A 147 -15.74 11.47 15.56
CA ASN A 147 -14.68 11.46 16.56
C ASN A 147 -13.61 10.37 16.26
N LEU A 148 -12.49 10.42 16.99
CA LEU A 148 -11.35 9.50 16.83
C LEU A 148 -11.75 8.02 16.96
N ARG A 149 -12.67 7.68 17.89
CA ARG A 149 -13.14 6.30 18.08
C ARG A 149 -13.98 5.82 16.91
N GLN A 150 -14.92 6.64 16.45
CA GLN A 150 -15.79 6.31 15.31
C GLN A 150 -14.97 6.14 14.03
N MET A 151 -14.03 7.06 13.78
CA MET A 151 -13.10 6.97 12.66
C MET A 151 -12.21 5.72 12.77
N GLY A 152 -11.62 5.47 13.94
CA GLY A 152 -10.80 4.28 14.20
C GLY A 152 -11.57 2.99 14.00
N THR A 153 -12.83 2.94 14.44
CA THR A 153 -13.74 1.80 14.23
C THR A 153 -14.02 1.57 12.75
N ALA A 154 -14.37 2.61 11.98
CA ALA A 154 -14.63 2.48 10.55
C ALA A 154 -13.40 1.97 9.78
N LEU A 155 -12.20 2.49 10.10
CA LEU A 155 -10.95 2.06 9.48
C LEU A 155 -10.57 0.62 9.86
N THR A 156 -10.79 0.23 11.12
CA THR A 156 -10.53 -1.13 11.62
C THR A 156 -11.47 -2.14 10.94
N THR A 157 -12.78 -1.86 10.89
CA THR A 157 -13.78 -2.68 10.17
C THR A 157 -13.39 -2.86 8.72
N ASN A 158 -12.95 -1.78 8.06
CA ASN A 158 -12.44 -1.86 6.70
C ASN A 158 -11.17 -2.73 6.58
N GLY A 159 -10.32 -2.77 7.59
CA GLY A 159 -9.14 -3.62 7.62
C GLY A 159 -9.50 -5.10 7.45
N PHE A 160 -10.53 -5.59 8.15
CA PHE A 160 -11.03 -6.96 7.99
C PHE A 160 -11.57 -7.22 6.59
N ALA A 161 -12.38 -6.29 6.04
CA ALA A 161 -12.85 -6.40 4.66
C ALA A 161 -11.68 -6.45 3.66
N ALA A 162 -10.65 -5.60 3.86
CA ALA A 162 -9.46 -5.58 3.03
C ALA A 162 -8.65 -6.89 3.10
N VAL A 163 -8.61 -7.56 4.25
CA VAL A 163 -8.00 -8.90 4.37
C VAL A 163 -8.73 -9.88 3.45
N ILE A 164 -10.05 -9.99 3.55
CA ILE A 164 -10.86 -10.92 2.73
C ILE A 164 -10.66 -10.64 1.24
N VAL A 165 -10.73 -9.37 0.86
CA VAL A 165 -10.52 -8.91 -0.51
C VAL A 165 -9.14 -9.32 -1.02
N GLN A 166 -8.09 -9.23 -0.19
CA GLN A 166 -6.71 -9.53 -0.59
C GLN A 166 -6.35 -11.03 -0.53
N THR A 167 -6.91 -11.79 0.41
CA THR A 167 -6.62 -13.22 0.61
C THR A 167 -7.45 -14.12 -0.29
N ALA A 168 -8.73 -13.81 -0.46
CA ALA A 168 -9.68 -14.67 -1.14
C ALA A 168 -10.06 -14.10 -2.51
N THR A 169 -10.54 -12.84 -2.53
CA THR A 169 -11.09 -12.26 -3.76
C THR A 169 -10.01 -12.01 -4.81
N PHE A 170 -8.85 -11.46 -4.42
CA PHE A 170 -7.76 -11.15 -5.35
C PHE A 170 -7.24 -12.41 -6.07
N PRO A 171 -6.82 -13.50 -5.41
CA PRO A 171 -6.34 -14.69 -6.12
C PRO A 171 -7.40 -15.31 -7.03
N TYR A 172 -8.67 -15.32 -6.60
CA TYR A 172 -9.78 -15.83 -7.42
C TYR A 172 -9.94 -15.02 -8.71
N LEU A 173 -10.05 -13.69 -8.60
CA LEU A 173 -10.22 -12.81 -9.76
C LEU A 173 -8.96 -12.79 -10.65
N GLN A 174 -7.78 -12.82 -10.05
CA GLN A 174 -6.51 -12.79 -10.77
C GLN A 174 -6.31 -14.06 -11.59
N ARG A 175 -6.72 -15.24 -11.09
CA ARG A 175 -6.73 -16.50 -11.87
C ARG A 175 -7.73 -16.47 -13.02
N ARG A 176 -8.92 -15.88 -12.81
CA ARG A 176 -9.98 -15.86 -13.82
C ARG A 176 -9.75 -14.84 -14.94
N TRP A 177 -9.25 -13.66 -14.61
CA TRP A 177 -9.15 -12.54 -15.57
C TRP A 177 -7.71 -12.23 -15.99
N GLY A 178 -6.72 -12.75 -15.27
CA GLY A 178 -5.32 -12.34 -15.41
C GLY A 178 -5.06 -10.95 -14.82
N THR A 179 -3.78 -10.64 -14.61
CA THR A 179 -3.35 -9.42 -13.90
C THR A 179 -3.76 -8.13 -14.61
N MET A 180 -3.60 -8.05 -15.94
CA MET A 180 -3.84 -6.80 -16.68
C MET A 180 -5.32 -6.40 -16.74
N LYS A 181 -6.21 -7.34 -17.04
CA LYS A 181 -7.66 -7.07 -17.05
C LYS A 181 -8.14 -6.70 -15.65
N LEU A 182 -7.73 -7.47 -14.65
CA LEU A 182 -8.05 -7.18 -13.25
C LEU A 182 -7.58 -5.78 -12.84
N PHE A 183 -6.32 -5.43 -13.14
CA PHE A 183 -5.75 -4.11 -12.86
C PHE A 183 -6.64 -2.97 -13.41
N ARG A 184 -6.99 -3.03 -14.69
CA ARG A 184 -7.82 -1.99 -15.32
C ARG A 184 -9.24 -1.94 -14.75
N SER A 185 -9.84 -3.10 -14.47
CA SER A 185 -11.18 -3.18 -13.90
C SER A 185 -11.27 -2.59 -12.49
N VAL A 186 -10.31 -2.90 -11.60
CA VAL A 186 -10.36 -2.40 -10.21
C VAL A 186 -10.10 -0.89 -10.11
N LEU A 187 -9.44 -0.28 -11.09
CA LEU A 187 -9.25 1.17 -11.13
C LEU A 187 -10.56 1.93 -11.38
N LEU A 188 -11.59 1.30 -11.97
CA LEU A 188 -12.92 1.90 -12.16
C LEU A 188 -13.64 2.18 -10.83
N ILE A 189 -13.16 1.57 -9.74
CA ILE A 189 -13.71 1.75 -8.40
C ILE A 189 -13.32 3.11 -7.82
N TRP A 190 -12.18 3.67 -8.21
CA TRP A 190 -11.70 4.94 -7.67
C TRP A 190 -12.57 6.15 -8.01
N PRO A 191 -12.99 6.39 -9.27
CA PRO A 191 -13.90 7.50 -9.54
C PRO A 191 -15.23 7.33 -8.79
N LEU A 192 -15.72 6.09 -8.65
CA LEU A 192 -16.91 5.81 -7.83
C LEU A 192 -16.70 6.22 -6.37
N VAL A 193 -15.56 5.92 -5.77
CA VAL A 193 -15.25 6.33 -4.38
C VAL A 193 -15.24 7.86 -4.24
N PHE A 194 -14.63 8.59 -5.19
CA PHE A 194 -14.62 10.06 -5.16
C PHE A 194 -16.01 10.68 -5.35
N ALA A 195 -16.91 10.02 -6.10
CA ALA A 195 -18.30 10.45 -6.24
C ALA A 195 -19.14 10.16 -4.98
N LEU A 196 -18.90 9.02 -4.32
CA LEU A 196 -19.68 8.62 -3.14
C LEU A 196 -19.35 9.43 -1.88
N LEU A 197 -18.13 9.93 -1.72
CA LEU A 197 -17.72 10.72 -0.54
C LEU A 197 -18.56 12.01 -0.32
N PRO A 198 -18.74 12.91 -1.31
CA PRO A 198 -19.65 14.05 -1.15
C PRO A 198 -21.11 13.62 -1.01
N MET A 199 -21.52 12.50 -1.63
CA MET A 199 -22.87 11.94 -1.48
C MET A 199 -23.16 11.51 -0.04
N ILE A 200 -22.21 10.89 0.65
CA ILE A 200 -22.36 10.57 2.09
C ILE A 200 -22.63 11.84 2.89
N ARG A 201 -21.86 12.91 2.65
CA ARG A 201 -22.07 14.18 3.37
C ARG A 201 -23.46 14.75 3.11
N TRP A 202 -23.96 14.65 1.89
CA TRP A 202 -25.33 15.06 1.57
C TRP A 202 -26.37 14.24 2.34
N VAL A 203 -26.23 12.92 2.40
CA VAL A 203 -27.12 12.03 3.20
C VAL A 203 -27.04 12.40 4.69
N VAL A 204 -25.83 12.62 5.22
CA VAL A 204 -25.63 13.02 6.62
C VAL A 204 -26.33 14.34 6.90
N LYS A 205 -26.24 15.33 6.01
CA LYS A 205 -26.94 16.60 6.15
C LYS A 205 -28.45 16.38 6.30
N GLN A 206 -29.05 15.61 5.39
CA GLN A 206 -30.49 15.31 5.46
C GLN A 206 -30.88 14.62 6.78
N GLN A 207 -30.09 13.64 7.22
CA GLN A 207 -30.36 12.93 8.47
C GLN A 207 -30.20 13.83 9.70
N ARG A 208 -29.25 14.78 9.68
CA ARG A 208 -29.10 15.78 10.75
C ARG A 208 -30.29 16.73 10.80
N ASP A 209 -30.75 17.20 9.64
CA ASP A 209 -31.85 18.16 9.53
C ASP A 209 -33.20 17.54 9.94
N VAL A 210 -33.43 16.26 9.61
CA VAL A 210 -34.72 15.57 9.87
C VAL A 210 -34.75 14.89 11.24
N SER A 211 -33.65 14.23 11.65
CA SER A 211 -33.63 13.31 12.80
C SER A 211 -32.60 13.67 13.86
N GLY A 212 -31.96 14.84 13.73
CA GLY A 212 -31.01 15.36 14.70
C GLY A 212 -29.58 14.85 14.52
N ILE A 213 -28.68 15.38 15.35
CA ILE A 213 -27.23 15.20 15.22
C ILE A 213 -26.80 13.73 15.32
N ASP A 214 -27.40 12.98 16.25
CA ASP A 214 -27.04 11.58 16.50
C ASP A 214 -27.37 10.67 15.30
N ALA A 215 -28.50 10.93 14.62
CA ALA A 215 -28.87 10.22 13.40
C ALA A 215 -27.87 10.51 12.26
N GLY A 216 -27.45 11.77 12.13
CA GLY A 216 -26.38 12.17 11.22
C GLY A 216 -25.05 11.47 11.47
N SER A 217 -24.61 11.40 12.72
CA SER A 217 -23.36 10.70 13.09
C SER A 217 -23.43 9.20 12.77
N LYS A 218 -24.57 8.55 12.99
CA LYS A 218 -24.80 7.15 12.59
C LYS A 218 -24.74 6.99 11.07
N ALA A 219 -25.43 7.87 10.32
CA ALA A 219 -25.40 7.87 8.87
C ALA A 219 -23.97 8.08 8.32
N ALA A 220 -23.18 8.96 8.94
CA ALA A 220 -21.79 9.22 8.59
C ALA A 220 -20.93 7.96 8.79
N MET A 221 -21.09 7.25 9.90
CA MET A 221 -20.37 6.00 10.15
C MET A 221 -20.74 4.91 9.13
N VAL A 222 -22.03 4.67 8.91
CA VAL A 222 -22.51 3.64 7.97
C VAL A 222 -22.05 3.96 6.54
N GLY A 223 -22.23 5.21 6.11
CA GLY A 223 -21.78 5.67 4.79
C GLY A 223 -20.28 5.52 4.61
N LEU A 224 -19.48 5.92 5.61
CA LEU A 224 -18.03 5.79 5.56
C LEU A 224 -17.59 4.32 5.48
N ILE A 225 -18.17 3.43 6.30
CA ILE A 225 -17.86 1.99 6.25
C ILE A 225 -18.20 1.42 4.87
N PHE A 226 -19.35 1.79 4.30
CA PHE A 226 -19.77 1.36 2.97
C PHE A 226 -18.78 1.79 1.87
N VAL A 227 -18.38 3.07 1.84
CA VAL A 227 -17.41 3.56 0.86
C VAL A 227 -16.04 2.93 1.06
N LEU A 228 -15.61 2.72 2.31
CA LEU A 228 -14.36 2.03 2.61
C LEU A 228 -14.39 0.57 2.10
N ALA A 229 -15.50 -0.14 2.28
CA ALA A 229 -15.68 -1.50 1.75
C ALA A 229 -15.54 -1.56 0.22
N ILE A 230 -16.18 -0.62 -0.50
CA ILE A 230 -16.01 -0.48 -1.95
C ILE A 230 -14.54 -0.19 -2.30
N LYS A 231 -13.94 0.79 -1.63
CA LYS A 231 -12.54 1.19 -1.84
C LYS A 231 -11.55 0.04 -1.62
N SER A 232 -11.88 -0.92 -0.75
CA SER A 232 -11.02 -2.07 -0.48
C SER A 232 -10.76 -2.92 -1.73
N PHE A 233 -11.73 -3.09 -2.62
CA PHE A 233 -11.51 -3.76 -3.91
C PHE A 233 -10.51 -2.99 -4.79
N GLY A 234 -10.56 -1.66 -4.78
CA GLY A 234 -9.60 -0.80 -5.48
C GLY A 234 -8.15 -0.98 -5.00
N LYS A 235 -7.92 -1.46 -3.77
CA LYS A 235 -6.56 -1.72 -3.25
C LYS A 235 -5.84 -2.86 -3.96
N MET A 236 -6.57 -3.77 -4.62
CA MET A 236 -5.97 -4.85 -5.43
C MET A 236 -5.04 -4.32 -6.53
N SER A 237 -5.24 -3.08 -6.97
CA SER A 237 -4.38 -2.41 -7.94
C SER A 237 -2.91 -2.41 -7.54
N ILE A 238 -2.58 -2.32 -6.24
CA ILE A 238 -1.20 -2.38 -5.75
C ILE A 238 -0.56 -3.73 -6.08
N VAL A 239 -1.26 -4.83 -5.80
CA VAL A 239 -0.72 -6.17 -6.03
C VAL A 239 -0.63 -6.46 -7.51
N CYS A 240 -1.63 -6.03 -8.29
CA CYS A 240 -1.52 -6.06 -9.75
C CYS A 240 -0.29 -5.28 -10.24
N LEU A 241 -0.08 -4.07 -9.75
CA LEU A 241 1.03 -3.22 -10.16
C LEU A 241 2.39 -3.86 -9.83
N THR A 242 2.57 -4.42 -8.63
CA THR A 242 3.78 -5.18 -8.28
C THR A 242 4.00 -6.35 -9.24
N LEU A 243 2.96 -7.10 -9.60
CA LEU A 243 3.06 -8.18 -10.58
C LEU A 243 3.42 -7.67 -11.98
N LEU A 244 2.87 -6.51 -12.39
CA LEU A 244 3.15 -5.89 -13.69
C LEU A 244 4.59 -5.37 -13.76
N VAL A 245 5.09 -4.72 -12.70
CA VAL A 245 6.50 -4.32 -12.57
C VAL A 245 7.42 -5.54 -12.69
N ASN A 246 7.10 -6.60 -11.95
CA ASN A 246 7.88 -7.84 -12.00
C ASN A 246 7.86 -8.49 -13.40
N SER A 247 6.74 -8.41 -14.11
CA SER A 247 6.60 -8.95 -15.47
C SER A 247 7.27 -8.08 -16.54
N ALA A 248 7.52 -6.79 -16.24
CA ALA A 248 8.19 -5.86 -17.14
C ALA A 248 9.72 -5.95 -17.05
N ALA A 249 10.27 -6.67 -16.08
CA ALA A 249 11.71 -6.85 -15.93
C ALA A 249 12.31 -7.56 -17.17
N PRO A 250 13.25 -6.92 -17.90
CA PRO A 250 13.84 -7.52 -19.11
C PRO A 250 14.67 -8.79 -18.83
N SER A 251 15.20 -8.94 -17.62
CA SER A 251 16.05 -10.05 -17.23
C SER A 251 16.06 -10.23 -15.70
N ALA A 252 16.51 -11.39 -15.22
CA ALA A 252 16.61 -11.67 -13.78
C ALA A 252 17.59 -10.73 -13.05
N SER A 253 18.65 -10.28 -13.73
CA SER A 253 19.67 -9.40 -13.17
C SER A 253 19.23 -7.93 -13.06
N THR A 254 18.24 -7.48 -13.85
CA THR A 254 17.63 -6.14 -13.72
C THR A 254 16.41 -6.09 -12.81
N PHE A 255 15.96 -7.24 -12.29
CA PHE A 255 14.76 -7.36 -11.47
C PHE A 255 14.80 -6.50 -10.20
N GLY A 256 15.93 -6.53 -9.47
CA GLY A 256 16.13 -5.74 -8.25
C GLY A 256 16.17 -4.24 -8.53
N ALA A 257 16.88 -3.83 -9.59
CA ALA A 257 16.97 -2.43 -10.00
C ALA A 257 15.60 -1.86 -10.42
N LEU A 258 14.81 -2.62 -11.19
CA LEU A 258 13.47 -2.21 -11.60
C LEU A 258 12.53 -2.04 -10.40
N ASN A 259 12.55 -2.98 -9.45
CA ASN A 259 11.76 -2.87 -8.22
C ASN A 259 12.20 -1.67 -7.38
N GLY A 260 13.51 -1.41 -7.28
CA GLY A 260 14.03 -0.21 -6.63
C GLY A 260 13.52 1.07 -7.29
N LEU A 261 13.55 1.15 -8.62
CA LEU A 261 13.05 2.31 -9.37
C LEU A 261 11.53 2.50 -9.20
N ALA A 262 10.76 1.42 -9.29
CA ALA A 262 9.31 1.45 -9.08
C ALA A 262 8.99 1.91 -7.65
N GLN A 263 9.72 1.43 -6.65
CA GLN A 263 9.54 1.83 -5.27
C GLN A 263 9.89 3.31 -5.07
N SER A 264 10.98 3.81 -5.65
CA SER A 264 11.33 5.24 -5.62
C SER A 264 10.23 6.13 -6.23
N CYS A 265 9.67 5.76 -7.39
CA CYS A 265 8.52 6.47 -7.97
C CYS A 265 7.31 6.46 -7.04
N SER A 266 7.08 5.33 -6.36
CA SER A 266 5.97 5.16 -5.42
C SER A 266 6.12 6.02 -4.17
N GLU A 267 7.34 6.12 -3.63
CA GLU A 267 7.63 6.96 -2.46
C GLU A 267 7.60 8.45 -2.80
N LEU A 268 8.05 8.83 -4.00
CA LEU A 268 7.89 10.20 -4.49
C LEU A 268 6.40 10.60 -4.50
N ALA A 269 5.56 9.73 -5.05
CA ALA A 269 4.11 9.94 -5.08
C ALA A 269 3.52 10.04 -3.66
N ARG A 270 3.90 9.14 -2.75
CA ARG A 270 3.45 9.12 -1.35
C ARG A 270 3.88 10.35 -0.56
N THR A 271 5.05 10.91 -0.87
CA THR A 271 5.58 12.09 -0.20
C THR A 271 4.76 13.33 -0.53
N PHE A 272 4.43 13.56 -1.80
CA PHE A 272 3.73 14.77 -2.24
C PHE A 272 2.21 14.67 -2.16
N ALA A 273 1.63 13.48 -2.31
CA ALA A 273 0.18 13.33 -2.37
C ALA A 273 -0.56 13.88 -1.12
N PRO A 274 -0.14 13.61 0.14
CA PRO A 274 -0.81 14.15 1.32
C PRO A 274 -0.78 15.69 1.36
N PHE A 275 0.36 16.29 1.02
CA PHE A 275 0.52 17.75 0.99
C PHE A 275 -0.42 18.39 -0.03
N ILE A 276 -0.40 17.92 -1.28
CA ILE A 276 -1.23 18.44 -2.36
C ILE A 276 -2.72 18.23 -2.04
N THR A 277 -3.08 17.02 -1.63
CA THR A 277 -4.48 16.66 -1.35
C THR A 277 -5.03 17.43 -0.15
N GLY A 278 -4.24 17.57 0.92
CA GLY A 278 -4.61 18.34 2.10
C GLY A 278 -4.78 19.83 1.79
N ALA A 279 -3.88 20.40 0.99
CA ALA A 279 -3.98 21.78 0.52
C ALA A 279 -5.25 22.01 -0.31
N ILE A 280 -5.51 21.16 -1.31
CA ILE A 280 -6.72 21.25 -2.14
C ILE A 280 -7.98 21.06 -1.29
N PHE A 281 -8.00 20.09 -0.36
CA PHE A 281 -9.12 19.90 0.55
C PHE A 281 -9.38 21.14 1.41
N SER A 282 -8.35 21.70 2.04
CA SER A 282 -8.46 22.91 2.84
C SER A 282 -8.91 24.12 2.01
N ILE A 283 -8.39 24.30 0.79
CA ILE A 283 -8.81 25.40 -0.11
C ILE A 283 -10.27 25.20 -0.52
N SER A 284 -10.65 23.97 -0.90
CA SER A 284 -12.00 23.59 -1.29
C SER A 284 -13.03 24.04 -0.23
N ILE A 285 -12.81 23.66 1.03
CA ILE A 285 -13.74 23.97 2.12
C ILE A 285 -13.64 25.41 2.64
N LYS A 286 -12.48 26.06 2.61
CA LYS A 286 -12.33 27.45 3.09
C LYS A 286 -12.89 28.48 2.11
N GLN A 287 -12.54 28.33 0.83
CA GLN A 287 -12.96 29.25 -0.23
C GLN A 287 -14.33 28.89 -0.83
N GLN A 288 -14.93 27.78 -0.37
CA GLN A 288 -16.22 27.28 -0.85
C GLN A 288 -16.27 27.06 -2.37
N TYR A 289 -15.14 26.78 -3.02
CA TYR A 289 -15.10 26.47 -4.45
C TYR A 289 -15.96 25.24 -4.74
N LEU A 290 -16.88 25.37 -5.70
CA LEU A 290 -17.91 24.36 -6.03
C LEU A 290 -18.70 23.90 -4.78
N ASN A 291 -19.08 24.83 -3.91
CA ASN A 291 -19.75 24.55 -2.64
C ASN A 291 -18.94 23.59 -1.74
N GLY A 292 -17.61 23.72 -1.75
CA GLY A 292 -16.71 22.85 -1.00
C GLY A 292 -16.35 21.53 -1.67
N ASN A 293 -16.79 21.30 -2.93
CA ASN A 293 -16.62 20.03 -3.62
C ASN A 293 -15.48 19.97 -4.65
N LEU A 294 -14.66 21.02 -4.75
CA LEU A 294 -13.52 21.09 -5.68
C LEU A 294 -12.59 19.87 -5.56
N ILE A 295 -12.27 19.47 -4.33
CA ILE A 295 -11.42 18.29 -4.06
C ILE A 295 -11.95 17.00 -4.69
N TRP A 296 -13.27 16.80 -4.69
CA TRP A 296 -13.89 15.60 -5.26
C TRP A 296 -13.80 15.61 -6.77
N LEU A 297 -14.00 16.76 -7.40
CA LEU A 297 -13.79 16.93 -8.84
C LEU A 297 -12.33 16.68 -9.23
N CYS A 298 -11.37 17.25 -8.51
CA CYS A 298 -9.94 16.99 -8.73
C CYS A 298 -9.61 15.50 -8.62
N GLY A 299 -10.17 14.82 -7.60
CA GLY A 299 -10.00 13.38 -7.41
C GLY A 299 -10.64 12.52 -8.52
N LEU A 300 -11.78 12.94 -9.06
CA LEU A 300 -12.41 12.31 -10.23
C LEU A 300 -11.55 12.48 -11.49
N LEU A 301 -11.07 13.69 -11.76
CA LEU A 301 -10.19 13.96 -12.90
C LEU A 301 -8.89 13.15 -12.81
N LEU A 302 -8.28 13.08 -11.62
CA LEU A 302 -7.09 12.27 -11.38
C LEU A 302 -7.37 10.76 -11.53
N SER A 303 -8.55 10.30 -11.13
CA SER A 303 -8.99 8.92 -11.37
C SER A 303 -9.09 8.61 -12.87
N CYS A 304 -9.72 9.51 -13.64
CA CYS A 304 -9.85 9.38 -15.09
C CYS A 304 -8.48 9.38 -15.78
N LEU A 305 -7.58 10.28 -15.35
CA LEU A 305 -6.20 10.32 -15.83
C LEU A 305 -5.46 9.01 -15.56
N THR A 306 -5.59 8.48 -14.33
CA THR A 306 -4.94 7.22 -13.95
C THR A 306 -5.51 6.04 -14.75
N LEU A 307 -6.82 6.01 -14.97
CA LEU A 307 -7.48 5.01 -15.81
C LEU A 307 -7.02 5.07 -17.26
N PHE A 308 -6.94 6.27 -17.83
CA PHE A 308 -6.44 6.48 -19.19
C PHE A 308 -5.00 5.96 -19.34
N PHE A 309 -4.11 6.34 -18.41
CA PHE A 309 -2.73 5.83 -18.41
C PHE A 309 -2.66 4.31 -18.20
N ALA A 310 -3.52 3.73 -17.36
CA ALA A 310 -3.55 2.27 -17.18
C ALA A 310 -3.93 1.51 -18.46
N GLN A 311 -4.63 2.14 -19.40
CA GLN A 311 -4.94 1.55 -20.71
C GLN A 311 -3.74 1.56 -21.67
N THR A 312 -2.81 2.50 -21.52
CA THR A 312 -1.62 2.60 -22.37
C THR A 312 -0.56 1.55 -22.02
N ILE A 313 -0.58 1.02 -20.79
CA ILE A 313 0.34 -0.04 -20.35
C ILE A 313 0.09 -1.31 -21.17
N LYS A 314 1.06 -1.68 -22.01
CA LYS A 314 1.08 -2.93 -22.78
C LYS A 314 2.28 -3.75 -22.35
N ILE A 315 2.04 -4.77 -21.52
CA ILE A 315 3.06 -5.77 -21.21
C ILE A 315 2.81 -6.95 -22.13
N GLN A 316 3.75 -7.23 -23.03
CA GLN A 316 3.71 -8.47 -23.80
C GLN A 316 3.91 -9.62 -22.80
N PRO A 317 3.09 -10.68 -22.84
CA PRO A 317 3.33 -11.84 -22.01
C PRO A 317 4.72 -12.36 -22.36
N THR A 318 5.63 -12.32 -21.39
CA THR A 318 6.94 -12.94 -21.52
C THR A 318 6.67 -14.40 -21.89
N GLN A 319 7.06 -14.79 -23.10
CA GLN A 319 6.98 -16.16 -23.57
C GLN A 319 7.51 -17.03 -22.44
N VAL A 320 6.61 -17.82 -21.85
CA VAL A 320 6.94 -18.76 -20.78
C VAL A 320 8.15 -19.53 -21.28
N ARG A 321 9.27 -19.39 -20.56
CA ARG A 321 10.52 -20.10 -20.78
C ARG A 321 10.15 -21.58 -20.89
N LYS A 322 9.94 -22.08 -22.12
CA LYS A 322 9.88 -23.51 -22.40
C LYS A 322 11.21 -24.03 -21.86
N LYS A 323 11.16 -24.80 -20.78
CA LYS A 323 12.25 -25.71 -20.47
C LYS A 323 12.46 -26.49 -21.76
N SER A 324 13.60 -26.26 -22.41
CA SER A 324 14.13 -27.17 -23.40
C SER A 324 14.34 -28.48 -22.64
N SER A 325 13.33 -29.35 -22.65
CA SER A 325 13.55 -30.77 -22.38
C SER A 325 14.42 -31.23 -23.54
N ALA A 326 15.68 -31.47 -23.21
CA ALA A 326 16.71 -31.94 -24.10
C ALA A 326 16.17 -33.01 -25.05
N GLN A 327 16.53 -32.85 -26.32
CA GLN A 327 16.59 -33.93 -27.29
C GLN A 327 17.27 -35.12 -26.62
N GLY A 328 16.53 -36.21 -26.42
CA GLY A 328 17.15 -37.52 -26.26
C GLY A 328 17.82 -37.89 -27.58
N PRO A 329 19.06 -38.40 -27.58
CA PRO A 329 19.72 -38.79 -28.82
C PRO A 329 19.00 -39.97 -29.45
N SER A 330 18.77 -39.86 -30.75
CA SER A 330 18.44 -40.97 -31.63
C SER A 330 19.64 -41.92 -31.76
N THR A 331 19.47 -43.17 -31.35
CA THR A 331 20.25 -44.33 -31.79
C THR A 331 19.24 -45.48 -31.84
N SER A 332 18.78 -45.91 -33.03
CA SER A 332 19.37 -46.99 -33.84
C SER A 332 19.56 -48.28 -33.06
#